data_AF-A0A0D2CYB9-F1
#
_entry.id   AF-A0A0D2CYB9-F1
#
_cell.length_a   1.000
_cell.length_b   1.000
_cell.length_c   1.000
_cell.angle_alpha   90.00
_cell.angle_beta   90.00
_cell.angle_gamma   90.00
#
_symmetry.space_group_name_H-M   'P 1'
#
loop_
_entity.id
_entity.type
_entity.pdbx_description
1 polymer ?
#
loop_
_entity_poly.entity_id
_entity_poly.type
_entity_poly.pdbx_seq_one_letter_code
_entity_poly.pdbx_strand_id
1 'polypeptide(L)'
;MDSYQAQAMDPERFSDATKQVLQAYHDQLWAALQRPGRRLFIERGTPILARQRCTLHLCHEGLIDDTYVLSVYPNVFDTDSLSTGPDYFHLLCFENIVSFTSSLFLDRLVPLTRTTASFRGLNTAAIRTGVRLCDGGAERLIMEWQYQRKRLVDYHEGTLLPILDPGWRTLLYRAGSANFRLPNIPISTLSPLEQDRVAYDLAPCEHTRSDELPGQEATD
;
A
#
# COMPACT_ATOMS: atom_id res chain seq x y z
N MET A 1 -18.67 -19.94 0.02
CA MET A 1 -17.52 -19.01 0.05
C MET A 1 -18.07 -17.70 0.59
N ASP A 2 -18.50 -17.71 1.86
CA ASP A 2 -19.33 -16.64 2.45
C ASP A 2 -18.72 -16.18 3.78
N SER A 3 -17.54 -15.55 3.74
CA SER A 3 -16.97 -14.94 4.94
C SER A 3 -16.19 -13.64 4.66
N TYR A 4 -16.40 -12.99 3.51
CA TYR A 4 -15.91 -11.63 3.26
C TYR A 4 -16.93 -10.58 3.74
N GLN A 5 -17.45 -10.78 4.96
CA GLN A 5 -18.15 -9.75 5.70
C GLN A 5 -17.33 -9.40 6.94
N ALA A 6 -16.11 -8.92 6.71
CA ALA A 6 -15.63 -7.86 7.59
C ALA A 6 -16.62 -6.71 7.36
N GLN A 7 -17.64 -6.60 8.23
CA GLN A 7 -18.54 -5.46 8.21
C GLN A 7 -17.63 -4.23 8.30
N ALA A 8 -17.50 -3.49 7.19
CA ALA A 8 -16.91 -2.18 7.22
C ALA A 8 -17.68 -1.43 8.31
N MET A 9 -16.99 -1.15 9.42
CA MET A 9 -17.61 -0.60 10.59
C MET A 9 -18.11 0.80 10.21
N ASP A 10 -19.42 1.00 10.13
CA ASP A 10 -20.03 2.29 9.74
C ASP A 10 -19.64 3.36 10.78
N PRO A 11 -18.79 4.35 10.43
CA PRO A 11 -18.25 5.29 11.39
C PRO A 11 -19.31 6.16 12.06
N GLU A 12 -20.45 6.36 11.39
CA GLU A 12 -21.57 7.15 11.92
C GLU A 12 -22.32 6.40 13.04
N ARG A 13 -22.16 5.06 13.10
CA ARG A 13 -22.78 4.21 14.14
C ARG A 13 -21.89 4.01 15.36
N PHE A 14 -20.70 4.58 15.39
CA PHE A 14 -19.80 4.45 16.53
C PHE A 14 -20.32 5.22 17.74
N SER A 15 -20.33 4.51 18.88
CA SER A 15 -20.51 5.15 20.17
C SER A 15 -19.41 6.19 20.41
N ASP A 16 -19.67 7.19 21.24
CA ASP A 16 -18.66 8.21 21.56
C ASP A 16 -17.40 7.59 22.19
N ALA A 17 -17.56 6.52 22.97
CA ALA A 17 -16.43 5.77 23.51
C ALA A 17 -15.57 5.14 22.40
N THR A 18 -16.21 4.57 21.37
CA THR A 18 -15.52 4.02 20.19
C THR A 18 -14.77 5.11 19.42
N LYS A 19 -15.39 6.28 19.24
CA LYS A 19 -14.75 7.43 18.58
C LYS A 19 -13.54 7.94 19.36
N GLN A 20 -13.63 8.03 20.69
CA GLN A 20 -12.51 8.40 21.55
C GLN A 20 -11.33 7.43 21.43
N VAL A 21 -11.62 6.14 21.38
CA VAL A 21 -10.60 5.11 21.14
C VAL A 21 -9.92 5.30 19.79
N LEU A 22 -10.68 5.46 18.71
CA LEU A 22 -10.11 5.64 17.37
C LEU A 22 -9.27 6.92 17.29
N GLN A 23 -9.73 8.00 17.92
CA GLN A 23 -8.98 9.24 18.02
C GLN A 23 -7.66 9.05 18.79
N ALA A 24 -7.64 8.28 19.87
CA ALA A 24 -6.41 7.99 20.59
C ALA A 24 -5.39 7.21 19.74
N TYR A 25 -5.85 6.27 18.90
CA TYR A 25 -4.98 5.60 17.92
C TYR A 25 -4.44 6.56 16.87
N HIS A 26 -5.32 7.42 16.34
CA HIS A 26 -4.95 8.45 15.38
C HIS A 26 -3.85 9.36 15.93
N ASP A 27 -4.01 9.88 17.14
CA ASP A 27 -3.10 10.86 17.73
C ASP A 27 -1.72 10.24 18.04
N GLN A 28 -1.70 9.01 18.54
CA GLN A 28 -0.45 8.26 18.75
C GLN A 28 0.27 8.01 17.43
N LEU A 29 -0.44 7.57 16.40
CA LEU A 29 0.13 7.33 15.08
C LEU A 29 0.64 8.63 14.44
N TRP A 30 -0.16 9.70 14.52
CA TRP A 30 0.22 11.03 14.04
C TRP A 30 1.54 11.46 14.66
N ALA A 31 1.64 11.46 15.99
CA ALA A 31 2.85 11.82 16.71
C ALA A 31 4.05 10.94 16.34
N ALA A 32 3.82 9.65 16.08
CA ALA A 32 4.87 8.73 15.68
C ALA A 32 5.40 9.00 14.26
N LEU A 33 4.51 9.29 13.30
CA LEU A 33 4.84 9.54 11.88
C LEU A 33 5.52 10.90 11.62
N GLN A 34 5.39 11.84 12.56
CA GLN A 34 6.18 13.07 12.56
C GLN A 34 7.69 12.78 12.67
N ARG A 35 8.09 11.66 13.30
CA ARG A 35 9.50 11.28 13.40
C ARG A 35 9.97 10.63 12.09
N PRO A 36 11.18 10.94 11.61
CA PRO A 36 11.72 10.31 10.41
C PRO A 36 11.92 8.80 10.63
N GLY A 37 11.82 8.04 9.55
CA GLY A 37 12.11 6.59 9.54
C GLY A 37 10.91 5.68 9.81
N ARG A 38 9.78 6.19 10.31
CA ARG A 38 8.53 5.42 10.39
C ARG A 38 7.77 5.46 9.06
N ARG A 39 7.21 4.32 8.68
CA ARG A 39 6.43 4.15 7.45
C ARG A 39 5.24 3.25 7.69
N LEU A 40 4.22 3.43 6.84
CA LEU A 40 3.07 2.56 6.73
C LEU A 40 3.29 1.70 5.49
N PHE A 41 3.26 0.37 5.63
CA PHE A 41 3.46 -0.54 4.52
C PHE A 41 2.17 -1.27 4.21
N ILE A 42 1.78 -1.30 2.94
CA ILE A 42 0.78 -2.26 2.48
C ILE A 42 1.55 -3.50 2.01
N GLU A 43 1.18 -4.66 2.52
CA GLU A 43 1.87 -5.93 2.23
C GLU A 43 0.88 -7.08 2.11
N ARG A 44 1.29 -8.13 1.40
CA ARG A 44 0.46 -9.32 1.22
C ARG A 44 0.41 -10.14 2.50
N GLY A 45 -0.80 -10.49 2.91
CA GLY A 45 -1.10 -11.43 3.97
C GLY A 45 -0.51 -12.80 3.66
N THR A 46 -0.08 -13.50 4.70
CA THR A 46 0.52 -14.83 4.59
C THR A 46 -0.03 -15.74 5.67
N PRO A 47 0.12 -17.07 5.57
CA PRO A 47 -0.27 -17.99 6.64
C PRO A 47 0.42 -17.67 7.97
N ILE A 48 1.61 -17.05 7.94
CA ILE A 48 2.35 -16.62 9.12
C ILE A 48 1.71 -15.37 9.73
N LEU A 49 1.35 -14.40 8.89
CA LEU A 49 0.65 -13.18 9.35
C LEU A 49 -0.75 -13.49 9.84
N ALA A 50 -1.45 -14.48 9.29
CA ALA A 50 -2.77 -14.89 9.74
C ALA A 50 -2.81 -15.38 11.20
N ARG A 51 -1.64 -15.67 11.80
CA ARG A 51 -1.51 -15.99 13.23
C ARG A 51 -1.43 -14.75 14.12
N GLN A 52 -1.26 -13.56 13.53
CA GLN A 52 -1.26 -12.28 14.22
C GLN A 52 -2.68 -11.72 14.30
N ARG A 53 -2.92 -10.89 15.31
CA ARG A 53 -4.18 -10.15 15.47
C ARG A 53 -4.04 -8.75 14.90
N CYS A 54 -5.18 -8.16 14.54
CA CYS A 54 -5.24 -6.73 14.29
C CYS A 54 -4.86 -5.95 15.55
N THR A 55 -4.00 -4.94 15.42
CA THR A 55 -3.54 -4.08 16.52
C THR A 55 -4.65 -3.13 17.01
N LEU A 56 -5.66 -2.85 16.20
CA LEU A 56 -6.84 -2.12 16.66
C LEU A 56 -7.63 -2.99 17.64
N HIS A 57 -7.66 -2.64 18.92
CA HIS A 57 -8.28 -3.49 19.94
C HIS A 57 -9.80 -3.62 19.82
N LEU A 58 -10.44 -2.74 19.05
CA LEU A 58 -11.86 -2.86 18.69
C LEU A 58 -12.09 -3.99 17.68
N CYS A 59 -11.05 -4.41 16.96
CA CYS A 59 -11.06 -5.57 16.09
C CYS A 59 -10.58 -6.80 16.88
N HIS A 60 -11.42 -7.82 16.97
CA HIS A 60 -11.09 -9.07 17.65
C HIS A 60 -10.66 -10.18 16.69
N GLU A 61 -10.59 -9.86 15.39
CA GLU A 61 -10.29 -10.80 14.33
C GLU A 61 -8.78 -10.94 14.08
N GLY A 62 -8.38 -12.14 13.65
CA GLY A 62 -7.05 -12.40 13.12
C GLY A 62 -6.86 -11.76 11.74
N LEU A 63 -5.61 -11.55 11.33
CA LEU A 63 -5.33 -11.17 9.94
C LEU A 63 -5.73 -12.31 8.99
N ILE A 64 -6.06 -11.97 7.75
CA ILE A 64 -6.56 -12.93 6.77
C ILE A 64 -5.43 -13.23 5.77
N ASP A 65 -5.16 -14.51 5.57
CA ASP A 65 -4.23 -14.96 4.53
C ASP A 65 -4.71 -14.53 3.14
N ASP A 66 -3.77 -14.30 2.23
CA ASP A 66 -4.03 -13.87 0.85
C ASP A 66 -4.84 -12.57 0.69
N THR A 67 -4.86 -11.73 1.74
CA THR A 67 -5.42 -10.37 1.68
C THR A 67 -4.33 -9.35 1.97
N TYR A 68 -4.47 -8.12 1.49
CA TYR A 68 -3.53 -7.07 1.88
C TYR A 68 -3.79 -6.58 3.30
N VAL A 69 -2.71 -6.37 4.03
CA VAL A 69 -2.73 -5.81 5.37
C VAL A 69 -1.89 -4.55 5.39
N LEU A 70 -2.19 -3.67 6.35
CA LEU A 70 -1.37 -2.51 6.61
C LEU A 70 -0.47 -2.81 7.81
N SER A 71 0.80 -2.45 7.71
CA SER A 71 1.73 -2.54 8.82
C SER A 71 2.41 -1.22 9.13
N VAL A 72 2.51 -0.87 10.40
CA VAL A 72 3.24 0.30 10.89
C VAL A 72 4.60 -0.17 11.36
N TYR A 73 5.67 0.37 10.78
CA TYR A 73 7.04 -0.02 11.15
C TYR A 73 7.98 1.18 11.32
N PRO A 74 8.80 1.20 12.38
CA PRO A 74 8.68 0.37 13.59
C PRO A 74 7.32 0.52 14.30
N ASN A 75 6.95 -0.46 15.14
CA ASN A 75 5.75 -0.41 15.96
C ASN A 75 5.64 0.89 16.79
N VAL A 76 4.39 1.23 17.08
CA VAL A 76 3.92 2.42 17.79
C VAL A 76 3.05 2.04 18.96
N PHE A 77 2.23 0.99 18.82
CA PHE A 77 1.17 0.65 19.77
C PHE A 77 1.53 -0.50 20.71
N ASP A 78 2.54 -1.28 20.37
CA ASP A 78 3.05 -2.33 21.24
C ASP A 78 3.74 -1.70 22.46
N THR A 79 3.23 -2.02 23.65
CA THR A 79 3.75 -1.53 24.93
C THR A 79 4.94 -2.35 25.43
N ASP A 80 5.21 -3.51 24.83
CA ASP A 80 6.38 -4.32 25.20
C ASP A 80 7.64 -3.75 24.54
N SER A 81 8.46 -3.06 25.34
CA SER A 81 9.65 -2.31 24.91
C SER A 81 10.75 -3.14 24.24
N LEU A 82 10.58 -4.45 24.14
CA LEU A 82 11.52 -5.39 23.53
C LEU A 82 11.09 -5.85 22.12
N SER A 83 9.83 -5.60 21.75
CA SER A 83 9.32 -5.91 20.41
C SER A 83 9.72 -4.79 19.45
N THR A 84 10.64 -5.08 18.53
CA THR A 84 10.96 -4.19 17.40
C THR A 84 10.14 -4.54 16.16
N GLY A 85 9.01 -5.22 16.37
CA GLY A 85 8.14 -5.69 15.33
C GLY A 85 7.33 -4.56 14.70
N PRO A 86 6.54 -4.89 13.69
CA PRO A 86 5.50 -4.03 13.14
C PRO A 86 4.17 -4.21 13.88
N ASP A 87 3.35 -3.16 13.90
CA ASP A 87 1.93 -3.28 14.22
C ASP A 87 1.16 -3.64 12.95
N TYR A 88 0.23 -4.58 13.02
CA TYR A 88 -0.54 -5.02 11.85
C TYR A 88 -2.02 -4.65 11.98
N PHE A 89 -2.60 -4.18 10.89
CA PHE A 89 -4.00 -3.81 10.80
C PHE A 89 -4.63 -4.44 9.56
N HIS A 90 -5.90 -4.83 9.64
CA HIS A 90 -6.70 -4.94 8.42
C HIS A 90 -6.78 -3.56 7.76
N LEU A 91 -6.77 -3.50 6.43
CA LEU A 91 -6.88 -2.24 5.69
C LEU A 91 -8.11 -1.43 6.13
N LEU A 92 -9.28 -2.07 6.18
CA LEU A 92 -10.54 -1.43 6.59
C LEU A 92 -10.52 -0.95 8.06
N CYS A 93 -9.84 -1.68 8.95
CA CYS A 93 -9.70 -1.24 10.34
C CYS A 93 -8.83 0.01 10.42
N PHE A 94 -7.79 0.09 9.60
CA PHE A 94 -6.89 1.25 9.57
C PHE A 94 -7.55 2.49 8.99
N GLU A 95 -8.44 2.34 8.01
CA GLU A 95 -9.25 3.44 7.47
C GLU A 95 -10.16 4.11 8.51
N ASN A 96 -10.56 3.38 9.56
CA ASN A 96 -11.30 3.97 10.69
C ASN A 96 -10.42 4.83 11.60
N ILE A 97 -9.09 4.68 11.53
CA ILE A 97 -8.12 5.41 12.35
C ILE A 97 -7.64 6.66 11.61
N VAL A 98 -7.34 6.55 10.33
CA VAL A 98 -6.70 7.63 9.57
C VAL A 98 -7.59 8.19 8.47
N SER A 99 -7.58 9.51 8.34
CA SER A 99 -8.05 10.16 7.12
C SER A 99 -6.88 10.41 6.19
N PHE A 100 -6.91 9.80 5.01
CA PHE A 100 -5.98 10.10 3.91
C PHE A 100 -6.27 11.44 3.21
N THR A 101 -6.93 12.38 3.90
CA THR A 101 -6.94 13.79 3.51
C THR A 101 -5.69 14.53 3.99
N SER A 102 -4.96 13.99 4.97
CA SER A 102 -3.68 14.56 5.39
C SER A 102 -2.54 13.98 4.54
N SER A 103 -1.70 14.87 4.02
CA SER A 103 -0.50 14.50 3.27
C SER A 103 0.48 13.67 4.09
N LEU A 104 0.51 13.83 5.43
CA LEU A 104 1.43 13.08 6.30
C LEU A 104 1.21 11.56 6.19
N PHE A 105 -0.02 11.09 6.32
CA PHE A 105 -0.29 9.64 6.25
C PHE A 105 -0.03 9.11 4.85
N LEU A 106 -0.39 9.90 3.84
CA LEU A 106 -0.24 9.52 2.44
C LEU A 106 1.22 9.38 2.04
N ASP A 107 2.06 10.35 2.42
CA ASP A 107 3.50 10.37 2.12
C ASP A 107 4.29 9.29 2.89
N ARG A 108 3.72 8.78 3.98
CA ARG A 108 4.32 7.71 4.79
C ARG A 108 3.90 6.32 4.34
N LEU A 109 2.82 6.21 3.55
CA LEU A 109 2.34 4.95 3.00
C LEU A 109 3.23 4.51 1.84
N VAL A 110 3.61 3.24 1.82
CA VAL A 110 4.42 2.63 0.77
C VAL A 110 3.94 1.21 0.49
N PRO A 111 3.90 0.76 -0.77
CA PRO A 111 3.75 -0.66 -1.06
C PRO A 111 5.02 -1.40 -0.59
N LEU A 112 4.86 -2.61 -0.07
CA LEU A 112 5.98 -3.47 0.27
C LEU A 112 6.46 -4.22 -0.97
N THR A 113 7.63 -3.84 -1.46
CA THR A 113 8.25 -4.38 -2.68
C THR A 113 9.69 -4.80 -2.36
N ARG A 114 10.40 -5.37 -3.33
CA ARG A 114 11.81 -5.72 -3.14
C ARG A 114 12.68 -4.50 -2.80
N THR A 115 12.31 -3.32 -3.32
CA THR A 115 13.07 -2.08 -3.12
C THR A 115 12.74 -1.40 -1.79
N THR A 116 11.51 -1.56 -1.28
CA THR A 116 11.09 -0.96 0.00
C THR A 116 11.25 -1.89 1.21
N ALA A 117 11.47 -3.19 1.00
CA ALA A 117 11.56 -4.18 2.07
C ALA A 117 12.71 -3.99 3.05
N SER A 118 13.81 -3.33 2.65
CA SER A 118 14.90 -2.98 3.56
C SER A 118 14.46 -1.97 4.62
N PHE A 119 13.64 -0.98 4.25
CA PHE A 119 13.03 -0.03 5.20
C PHE A 119 12.05 -0.69 6.16
N ARG A 120 11.52 -1.87 5.77
CA ARG A 120 10.60 -2.67 6.57
C ARG A 120 11.30 -3.58 7.58
N GLY A 121 12.63 -3.65 7.54
CA GLY A 121 13.42 -4.56 8.36
C GLY A 121 13.28 -6.03 7.95
N LEU A 122 12.90 -6.32 6.70
CA LEU A 122 12.85 -7.70 6.22
C LEU A 122 14.27 -8.23 5.94
N ASN A 123 14.51 -9.49 6.32
CA ASN A 123 15.75 -10.16 6.00
C ASN A 123 15.84 -10.53 4.52
N THR A 124 17.06 -10.78 4.03
CA THR A 124 17.33 -11.07 2.62
C THR A 124 16.61 -12.32 2.10
N ALA A 125 16.40 -13.32 2.96
CA ALA A 125 15.66 -14.53 2.60
C ALA A 125 14.19 -14.23 2.29
N ALA A 126 13.52 -13.42 3.13
CA ALA A 126 12.13 -12.99 2.93
C ALA A 126 11.96 -12.11 1.69
N ILE A 127 12.92 -11.23 1.41
CA ILE A 127 12.94 -10.42 0.18
C ILE A 127 13.04 -11.31 -1.06
N ARG A 128 13.90 -12.34 -1.01
CA ARG A 128 14.11 -13.26 -2.13
C ARG A 128 12.89 -14.13 -2.40
N THR A 129 12.24 -14.65 -1.36
CA THR A 129 11.03 -15.49 -1.53
C THR A 129 9.80 -14.69 -1.93
N GLY A 130 9.80 -13.37 -1.68
CA GLY A 130 8.69 -12.50 -2.06
C GLY A 130 7.42 -12.70 -1.24
N VAL A 131 7.48 -13.49 -0.16
CA VAL A 131 6.28 -14.06 0.50
C VAL A 131 5.30 -13.00 1.05
N ARG A 132 5.75 -11.77 1.29
CA ARG A 132 4.94 -10.65 1.79
C ARG A 132 4.82 -9.48 0.81
N LEU A 133 5.52 -9.57 -0.32
CA LEU A 133 5.58 -8.46 -1.24
C LEU A 133 4.24 -8.30 -1.94
N CYS A 134 3.86 -7.06 -2.20
CA CYS A 134 2.80 -6.77 -3.14
C CYS A 134 3.19 -7.35 -4.51
N ASP A 135 2.23 -7.97 -5.19
CA ASP A 135 2.33 -8.16 -6.64
C ASP A 135 2.27 -6.81 -7.36
N GLY A 136 2.73 -6.78 -8.61
CA GLY A 136 2.81 -5.56 -9.39
C GLY A 136 1.46 -4.89 -9.65
N GLY A 137 0.35 -5.66 -9.66
CA GLY A 137 -0.99 -5.11 -9.81
C GLY A 137 -1.39 -4.26 -8.59
N ALA A 138 -1.23 -4.82 -7.39
CA ALA A 138 -1.48 -4.10 -6.16
C ALA A 138 -0.54 -2.92 -5.96
N GLU A 139 0.75 -3.07 -6.22
CA GLU A 139 1.72 -1.97 -6.16
C GLU A 139 1.26 -0.79 -7.03
N ARG A 140 0.88 -1.06 -8.29
CA ARG A 140 0.40 -0.04 -9.23
C ARG A 140 -0.89 0.61 -8.74
N LEU A 141 -1.84 -0.16 -8.21
CA LEU A 141 -3.09 0.37 -7.68
C LEU A 141 -2.84 1.29 -6.47
N ILE A 142 -1.94 0.89 -5.57
CA ILE A 142 -1.58 1.69 -4.40
C ILE A 142 -0.92 3.01 -4.84
N MET A 143 0.06 2.95 -5.75
CA MET A 143 0.75 4.13 -6.24
C MET A 143 -0.19 5.10 -6.98
N GLU A 144 -1.07 4.58 -7.85
CA GLU A 144 -2.06 5.40 -8.54
C GLU A 144 -3.05 6.04 -7.56
N TRP A 145 -3.56 5.27 -6.60
CA TRP A 145 -4.45 5.79 -5.57
C TRP A 145 -3.77 6.88 -4.74
N GLN A 146 -2.51 6.67 -4.32
CA GLN A 146 -1.73 7.67 -3.59
C GLN A 146 -1.57 8.95 -4.40
N TYR A 147 -1.21 8.81 -5.68
CA TYR A 147 -1.02 9.92 -6.58
C TYR A 147 -2.31 10.74 -6.76
N GLN A 148 -3.43 10.08 -7.07
CA GLN A 148 -4.72 10.77 -7.24
C GLN A 148 -5.19 11.41 -5.94
N ARG A 149 -4.99 10.75 -4.80
CA ARG A 149 -5.37 11.30 -3.50
C ARG A 149 -4.54 12.54 -3.16
N LYS A 150 -3.23 12.50 -3.40
CA LYS A 150 -2.32 13.63 -3.17
C LYS A 150 -2.74 14.85 -4.00
N ARG A 151 -3.06 14.64 -5.29
CA ARG A 151 -3.59 15.71 -6.14
C ARG A 151 -4.86 16.34 -5.62
N LEU A 152 -5.77 15.55 -5.05
CA LEU A 152 -7.00 16.08 -4.47
C LEU A 152 -6.73 16.89 -3.20
N VAL A 153 -5.78 16.45 -2.37
CA VAL A 153 -5.32 17.19 -1.19
C VAL A 153 -4.69 18.51 -1.61
N ASP A 154 -3.73 18.46 -2.54
CA ASP A 154 -3.04 19.64 -3.05
C ASP A 154 -4.02 20.65 -3.69
N TYR A 155 -4.98 20.16 -4.47
CA TYR A 155 -6.05 20.99 -5.04
C TYR A 155 -6.88 21.68 -3.96
N HIS A 156 -7.27 20.95 -2.91
CA HIS A 156 -8.05 21.50 -1.80
C HIS A 156 -7.25 22.52 -0.98
N GLU A 157 -5.94 22.32 -0.83
CA GLU A 157 -5.04 23.24 -0.12
C GLU A 157 -4.66 24.48 -0.97
N GLY A 158 -5.17 24.59 -2.20
CA GLY A 158 -4.87 25.69 -3.12
C GLY A 158 -3.48 25.59 -3.75
N THR A 159 -2.78 24.49 -3.50
CA THR A 159 -1.47 24.14 -4.05
C THR A 159 -1.71 23.48 -5.41
N LEU A 160 -2.01 24.27 -6.44
CA LEU A 160 -2.17 23.77 -7.81
C LEU A 160 -0.91 23.00 -8.26
N LEU A 161 -0.94 21.67 -8.21
CA LEU A 161 0.01 20.86 -8.97
C LEU A 161 -0.43 20.77 -10.44
N PRO A 162 0.53 20.74 -11.38
CA PRO A 162 0.22 20.75 -12.80
C PRO A 162 -0.61 19.52 -13.19
N ILE A 163 -1.33 19.66 -14.30
CA ILE A 163 -1.83 18.55 -15.11
C ILE A 163 -0.75 17.47 -15.17
N LEU A 164 -1.13 16.22 -14.86
CA LEU A 164 -0.30 15.02 -14.90
C LEU A 164 0.80 15.16 -15.96
N ASP A 165 2.06 15.24 -15.53
CA ASP A 165 3.20 15.34 -16.43
C ASP A 165 3.02 14.27 -17.53
N PRO A 166 3.07 14.62 -18.82
CA PRO A 166 2.83 13.66 -19.89
C PRO A 166 3.74 12.41 -19.79
N GLY A 167 4.93 12.57 -19.22
CA GLY A 167 5.84 11.48 -18.89
C GLY A 167 5.29 10.59 -17.78
N TRP A 168 4.75 11.14 -16.69
CA TRP A 168 4.03 10.38 -15.66
C TRP A 168 2.86 9.59 -16.24
N ARG A 169 2.06 10.21 -17.13
CA ARG A 169 0.91 9.53 -17.75
C ARG A 169 1.37 8.36 -18.61
N THR A 170 2.42 8.57 -19.38
CA THR A 170 2.98 7.53 -20.25
C THR A 170 3.55 6.38 -19.43
N LEU A 171 4.24 6.70 -18.34
CA LEU A 171 4.85 5.71 -17.45
C LEU A 171 3.76 4.93 -16.68
N LEU A 172 2.79 5.60 -16.06
CA LEU A 172 1.70 4.96 -15.32
C LEU A 172 0.78 4.10 -16.18
N TYR A 173 0.47 4.50 -17.42
CA TYR A 173 -0.51 3.79 -18.24
C TYR A 173 0.09 2.89 -19.31
N ARG A 174 1.35 3.10 -19.70
CA ARG A 174 1.99 2.32 -20.80
C ARG A 174 3.20 1.52 -20.35
N ALA A 175 3.79 1.75 -19.17
CA ALA A 175 4.87 0.90 -18.67
C ALA A 175 4.42 -0.57 -18.61
N GLY A 176 5.29 -1.48 -19.05
CA GLY A 176 4.99 -2.90 -19.21
C GLY A 176 4.27 -3.30 -20.52
N SER A 177 3.82 -2.37 -21.35
CA SER A 177 3.31 -2.73 -22.69
C SER A 177 4.44 -3.10 -23.66
N ALA A 178 4.19 -4.00 -24.62
CA ALA A 178 5.19 -4.45 -25.59
C ALA A 178 5.83 -3.30 -26.41
N ASN A 179 5.07 -2.19 -26.57
CA ASN A 179 5.51 -1.00 -27.30
C ASN A 179 5.95 0.14 -26.36
N PHE A 180 6.10 -0.14 -25.07
CA PHE A 180 6.58 0.87 -24.14
C PHE A 180 8.01 1.27 -24.45
N ARG A 181 8.24 2.58 -24.44
CA ARG A 181 9.56 3.20 -24.46
C ARG A 181 9.53 4.27 -23.39
N LEU A 182 10.62 4.37 -22.61
CA LEU A 182 10.78 5.49 -21.69
C LEU A 182 10.60 6.79 -22.47
N PRO A 183 9.79 7.73 -21.98
CA PRO A 183 9.78 9.07 -22.53
C PRO A 183 11.19 9.67 -22.42
N ASN A 184 11.71 10.23 -23.53
CA ASN A 184 12.95 11.03 -23.50
C ASN A 184 12.79 12.38 -22.77
N ILE A 185 11.57 12.69 -22.34
CA ILE A 185 11.25 13.88 -21.54
C ILE A 185 11.44 13.48 -20.08
N PRO A 186 12.30 14.19 -19.31
CA PRO A 186 12.42 13.97 -17.88
C PRO A 186 11.07 14.21 -17.22
N ILE A 187 10.60 13.26 -16.44
CA ILE A 187 9.42 13.48 -15.61
C ILE A 187 9.83 14.54 -14.59
N SER A 188 9.21 15.71 -14.65
CA SER A 188 9.64 16.92 -13.93
C SER A 188 9.79 16.73 -12.41
N THR A 189 9.13 15.72 -11.83
CA THR A 189 9.18 15.42 -10.40
C THR A 189 10.06 14.22 -10.04
N LEU A 190 10.71 13.55 -10.99
CA LEU A 190 11.55 12.38 -10.75
C LEU A 190 12.99 12.67 -11.16
N SER A 191 13.94 12.25 -10.32
CA SER A 191 15.34 12.16 -10.75
C SER A 191 15.48 11.09 -11.84
N PRO A 192 16.52 11.16 -12.70
CA PRO A 192 16.75 10.15 -13.73
C PRO A 192 16.81 8.71 -13.19
N LEU A 193 17.37 8.53 -11.99
CA LEU A 193 17.43 7.22 -11.32
C LEU A 193 16.05 6.72 -10.87
N GLU A 194 15.19 7.62 -10.37
CA GLU A 194 13.82 7.28 -10.01
C GLU A 194 12.97 6.99 -11.25
N GLN A 195 13.17 7.74 -12.33
CA GLN A 195 12.47 7.50 -13.60
C GLN A 195 12.83 6.13 -14.20
N ASP A 196 14.11 5.75 -14.19
CA ASP A 196 14.55 4.41 -14.61
C ASP A 196 13.93 3.34 -13.70
N ARG A 197 14.03 3.50 -12.37
CA ARG A 197 13.44 2.54 -11.43
C ARG A 197 11.96 2.34 -11.67
N VAL A 198 11.17 3.41 -11.72
CA VAL A 198 9.71 3.26 -11.92
C VAL A 198 9.41 2.66 -13.30
N ALA A 199 10.20 2.93 -14.34
CA ALA A 199 9.97 2.35 -15.66
C ALA A 199 10.31 0.84 -15.76
N TYR A 200 11.29 0.36 -14.99
CA TYR A 200 11.74 -1.04 -15.00
C TYR A 200 11.16 -1.88 -13.86
N ASP A 201 10.81 -1.26 -12.73
CA ASP A 201 10.23 -1.90 -11.55
C ASP A 201 8.69 -2.01 -11.64
N LEU A 202 8.03 -1.17 -12.45
CA LEU A 202 6.64 -1.38 -12.87
C LEU A 202 6.59 -2.54 -13.89
N ALA A 203 6.88 -3.73 -13.39
CA ALA A 203 6.82 -4.94 -14.19
C ALA A 203 5.40 -5.11 -14.77
N PRO A 204 5.27 -5.53 -16.04
CA PRO A 204 4.00 -6.03 -16.53
C PRO A 204 3.56 -7.19 -15.63
N CYS A 205 2.24 -7.30 -15.39
CA CYS A 205 1.65 -8.34 -14.57
C CYS A 205 2.29 -9.71 -14.85
N GLU A 206 3.07 -10.25 -13.91
CA GLU A 206 3.69 -11.60 -14.04
C GLU A 206 2.65 -12.74 -13.92
N HIS A 207 1.36 -12.44 -14.02
CA HIS A 207 0.26 -13.39 -13.91
C HIS A 207 -0.71 -13.29 -15.09
N THR A 208 -0.22 -13.25 -16.32
CA THR A 208 -0.89 -14.02 -17.37
C THR A 208 -0.31 -15.43 -17.33
N ARG A 209 -0.82 -16.22 -16.38
CA ARG A 209 -0.74 -17.67 -16.53
C ARG A 209 -1.42 -17.98 -17.85
N SER A 210 -0.65 -18.53 -18.78
CA SER A 210 -1.12 -19.05 -20.05
C SER A 210 -2.05 -20.24 -19.80
N ASP A 211 -3.30 -19.96 -19.47
CA ASP A 211 -4.37 -20.95 -19.50
C ASP A 211 -5.19 -20.65 -20.77
N GLU A 212 -4.84 -21.44 -21.80
CA GLU A 212 -5.74 -21.95 -22.86
C GLU A 212 -6.66 -20.95 -23.58
N LEU A 213 -6.24 -20.51 -24.77
CA LEU A 213 -7.20 -20.11 -25.80
C LEU A 213 -7.96 -21.37 -26.27
N PRO A 214 -9.29 -21.44 -26.15
CA PRO A 214 -10.05 -22.53 -26.72
C PRO A 214 -10.21 -22.31 -28.24
N GLY A 215 -9.76 -23.30 -29.01
CA GLY A 215 -10.29 -23.60 -30.34
C GLY A 215 -9.85 -22.70 -31.49
N GLN A 216 -8.68 -22.96 -32.07
CA GLN A 216 -8.55 -22.88 -33.53
C GLN A 216 -8.89 -24.27 -34.07
N GLU A 217 -10.13 -24.46 -34.51
CA GLU A 217 -10.46 -25.56 -35.41
C GLU A 217 -9.67 -25.36 -36.70
N ALA A 218 -8.89 -26.39 -37.04
CA ALA A 218 -8.27 -26.53 -38.34
C ALA A 218 -9.36 -26.78 -39.38
N THR A 219 -9.55 -25.84 -40.30
CA THR A 219 -10.17 -26.12 -41.58
C THR A 219 -9.11 -26.68 -42.52
N ASP A 220 -9.24 -27.97 -42.83
CA ASP A 220 -9.22 -28.52 -44.20
C ASP A 220 -9.88 -29.91 -44.19
#